data_AF-A0A7X3QMQ0-F1
#
_entry.id   AF-A0A7X3QMQ0-F1
#
_cell.length_a   1.000
_cell.length_b   1.000
_cell.length_c   1.000
_cell.angle_alpha   90.00
_cell.angle_beta   90.00
_cell.angle_gamma   90.00
#
_symmetry.space_group_name_H-M   'P 1'
#
loop_
_entity.id
_entity.type
_entity.pdbx_description
1 polymer ?
#
loop_
_entity_poly.entity_id
_entity_poly.type
_entity_poly.pdbx_seq_one_letter_code
_entity_poly.pdbx_strand_id
1 'polypeptide(L)'
;MAGTSEGQATEYYIDVDSAGDHGRAIKPMIVSRMGYVMRQSLTADVIEDMDADDLIQQVAYHAAEDRDFLLPDTPLKESVFRVLLANENKPMTSEEVSKILEDKWSLSPYPRDTSPGVIERLLAGGGDTYCFVAVPPPAPSEEETETKSEAVAAEEIEVEGALEE
;
A
#
# COMPACT_ATOMS: atom_id res chain seq x y z
N MET A 1 30.62 9.20 5.10
CA MET A 1 29.65 8.93 6.18
C MET A 1 28.61 8.00 5.62
N ALA A 2 28.18 7.03 6.43
CA ALA A 2 27.54 5.78 6.03
C ALA A 2 26.34 5.98 5.08
N GLY A 3 26.33 5.20 4.00
CA GLY A 3 25.09 4.88 3.31
C GLY A 3 24.26 3.99 4.22
N THR A 4 23.14 4.50 4.71
CA THR A 4 22.06 3.68 5.23
C THR A 4 21.56 2.84 4.07
N SER A 5 21.90 1.55 4.08
CA SER A 5 21.17 0.56 3.29
C SER A 5 19.76 0.54 3.88
N GLU A 6 18.85 1.27 3.25
CA GLU A 6 17.41 1.12 3.47
C GLU A 6 17.09 -0.34 3.14
N GLY A 7 17.00 -1.18 4.18
CA GLY A 7 16.34 -2.46 4.04
C GLY A 7 14.91 -2.14 3.64
N GLN A 8 14.58 -2.37 2.37
CA GLN A 8 13.30 -1.97 1.83
C GLN A 8 12.18 -2.62 2.67
N ALA A 9 11.43 -1.81 3.39
CA ALA A 9 10.36 -2.29 4.27
C ALA A 9 9.20 -2.80 3.41
N THR A 10 8.55 -3.88 3.85
CA THR A 10 7.36 -4.39 3.15
C THR A 10 6.22 -3.39 3.31
N GLU A 11 5.65 -2.97 2.19
CA GLU A 11 4.50 -2.08 2.16
C GLU A 11 3.21 -2.91 2.07
N TYR A 12 2.11 -2.36 2.57
CA TYR A 12 0.83 -3.02 2.61
C TYR A 12 -0.29 -2.11 2.11
N TYR A 13 -1.23 -2.68 1.37
CA TYR A 13 -2.47 -2.02 0.94
C TYR A 13 -3.67 -2.97 1.13
N ILE A 14 -4.88 -2.44 0.96
CA ILE A 14 -6.12 -3.20 0.96
C ILE A 14 -6.43 -3.62 -0.48
N ASP A 15 -6.45 -4.92 -0.76
CA ASP A 15 -6.91 -5.44 -2.04
C ASP A 15 -8.44 -5.34 -2.12
N VAL A 16 -8.91 -4.32 -2.84
CA VAL A 16 -10.33 -4.03 -3.05
C VAL A 16 -10.89 -4.70 -4.30
N ASP A 17 -10.02 -5.01 -5.27
CA ASP A 17 -10.40 -5.58 -6.57
C ASP A 17 -10.68 -7.08 -6.46
N SER A 18 -9.78 -7.84 -5.82
CA SER A 18 -9.94 -9.29 -5.66
C SER A 18 -10.83 -9.68 -4.48
N ALA A 19 -11.33 -8.70 -3.71
CA ALA A 19 -12.20 -8.95 -2.57
C ALA A 19 -13.54 -9.60 -2.96
N GLY A 20 -14.05 -9.26 -4.16
CA GLY A 20 -15.28 -9.86 -4.71
C GLY A 20 -15.15 -11.37 -4.95
N ASP A 21 -13.99 -11.82 -5.42
CA ASP A 21 -13.71 -13.23 -5.72
C ASP A 21 -13.66 -14.10 -4.46
N HIS A 22 -13.42 -13.50 -3.30
CA HIS A 22 -13.37 -14.18 -2.01
C HIS A 22 -14.70 -14.15 -1.25
N GLY A 23 -15.78 -13.68 -1.89
CA GLY A 23 -17.10 -13.51 -1.25
C GLY A 23 -17.09 -12.44 -0.15
N ARG A 24 -16.14 -11.50 -0.19
CA ARG A 24 -15.99 -10.47 0.84
C ARG A 24 -16.64 -9.18 0.38
N ALA A 25 -17.51 -8.65 1.22
CA ALA A 25 -18.21 -7.41 0.95
C ALA A 25 -17.34 -6.21 1.37
N ILE A 26 -16.27 -5.92 0.61
CA ILE A 26 -15.35 -4.82 0.91
C ILE A 26 -16.01 -3.44 0.82
N LYS A 27 -16.89 -3.23 -0.18
CA LYS A 27 -17.66 -1.98 -0.33
C LYS A 27 -18.47 -1.62 0.93
N PRO A 28 -19.33 -2.49 1.48
CA PRO A 28 -20.04 -2.18 2.72
C PRO A 28 -19.13 -2.10 3.95
N MET A 29 -17.95 -2.74 3.93
CA MET A 29 -16.94 -2.52 4.95
C MET A 29 -16.37 -1.09 4.89
N ILE A 30 -16.04 -0.57 3.71
CA ILE A 30 -15.58 0.82 3.53
C ILE A 30 -16.69 1.80 3.96
N VAL A 31 -17.92 1.59 3.50
CA VAL A 31 -19.09 2.43 3.84
C VAL A 31 -19.38 2.45 5.34
N SER A 32 -19.05 1.38 6.08
CA SER A 32 -19.21 1.33 7.54
C SER A 32 -18.24 2.19 8.32
N ARG A 33 -17.19 2.69 7.66
CA ARG A 33 -16.14 3.50 8.26
C ARG A 33 -16.27 4.97 7.85
N MET A 34 -17.21 5.27 6.95
CA MET A 34 -17.66 6.62 6.68
C MET A 34 -18.32 7.21 7.93
N GLY A 35 -18.05 8.48 8.20
CA GLY A 35 -18.73 9.22 9.26
C GLY A 35 -20.25 9.23 9.04
N TYR A 36 -21.00 9.38 10.14
CA TYR A 36 -22.47 9.32 10.12
C TYR A 36 -23.09 10.26 9.09
N VAL A 37 -22.60 11.50 9.01
CA VAL A 37 -23.11 12.53 8.09
C VAL A 37 -22.90 12.13 6.63
N MET A 38 -21.71 11.65 6.28
CA MET A 38 -21.39 11.20 4.93
C MET A 38 -22.25 10.00 4.52
N ARG A 39 -22.40 9.01 5.40
CA ARG A 39 -23.24 7.85 5.13
C ARG A 39 -24.70 8.25 4.86
N GLN A 40 -25.22 9.28 5.52
CA GLN A 40 -26.58 9.76 5.25
C GLN A 40 -26.73 10.49 3.90
N SER A 41 -25.65 11.05 3.37
CA SER A 41 -25.66 11.70 2.05
C SER A 41 -25.62 10.71 0.88
N LEU A 42 -25.23 9.45 1.13
CA LEU A 42 -25.13 8.41 0.13
C LEU A 42 -26.33 7.48 0.22
N THR A 43 -27.13 7.38 -0.84
CA THR A 43 -28.22 6.39 -0.94
C THR A 43 -27.66 5.01 -1.28
N ALA A 44 -28.46 3.95 -1.07
CA ALA A 44 -28.07 2.59 -1.42
C ALA A 44 -27.74 2.46 -2.92
N ASP A 45 -28.56 3.07 -3.78
CA ASP A 45 -28.34 3.08 -5.23
C ASP A 45 -27.01 3.78 -5.60
N VAL A 46 -26.70 4.91 -4.95
CA VAL A 46 -25.43 5.62 -5.18
C VAL A 46 -24.24 4.76 -4.75
N ILE A 47 -24.33 4.08 -3.61
CA ILE A 47 -23.27 3.19 -3.12
C ILE A 47 -23.06 1.99 -4.04
N GLU A 48 -24.13 1.49 -4.66
CA GLU A 48 -24.07 0.35 -5.59
C GLU A 48 -23.35 0.73 -6.89
N ASP A 49 -23.62 1.92 -7.42
CA ASP A 49 -22.98 2.47 -8.63
C ASP A 49 -21.52 2.93 -8.40
N MET A 50 -21.14 3.28 -7.18
CA MET A 50 -19.77 3.72 -6.87
C MET A 50 -18.78 2.56 -6.83
N ASP A 51 -17.58 2.77 -7.37
CA ASP A 51 -16.49 1.81 -7.25
C ASP A 51 -15.81 1.89 -5.87
N ALA A 52 -15.02 0.87 -5.54
CA ALA A 52 -14.35 0.83 -4.24
C ALA A 52 -13.39 2.02 -4.05
N ASP A 53 -12.74 2.46 -5.12
CA ASP A 53 -11.85 3.63 -5.11
C ASP A 53 -12.60 4.92 -4.78
N ASP A 54 -13.77 5.16 -5.39
CA ASP A 54 -14.60 6.32 -5.06
C ASP A 54 -14.98 6.33 -3.58
N LEU A 55 -15.36 5.17 -3.03
CA LEU A 55 -15.70 5.03 -1.61
C LEU A 55 -14.48 5.27 -0.70
N ILE A 56 -13.28 4.83 -1.11
CA ILE A 56 -12.02 5.12 -0.40
C ILE A 56 -11.76 6.62 -0.39
N GLN A 57 -11.86 7.29 -1.54
CA GLN A 57 -11.67 8.74 -1.64
C GLN A 57 -12.64 9.48 -0.71
N GLN A 58 -13.92 9.10 -0.69
CA GLN A 58 -14.88 9.68 0.26
C GLN A 58 -14.40 9.56 1.72
N VAL A 59 -13.90 8.39 2.13
CA VAL A 59 -13.35 8.22 3.49
C VAL A 59 -12.13 9.11 3.72
N ALA A 60 -11.18 9.14 2.78
CA ALA A 60 -9.95 9.92 2.89
C ALA A 60 -10.21 11.43 3.00
N TYR A 61 -11.13 11.97 2.21
CA TYR A 61 -11.39 13.42 2.16
C TYR A 61 -12.32 13.94 3.25
N HIS A 62 -13.14 13.10 3.86
CA HIS A 62 -14.18 13.57 4.77
C HIS A 62 -14.19 12.90 6.14
N ALA A 63 -13.88 11.60 6.20
CA ALA A 63 -13.91 10.87 7.47
C ALA A 63 -12.56 10.94 8.18
N ALA A 64 -11.44 10.94 7.46
CA ALA A 64 -10.10 10.93 8.04
C ALA A 64 -9.77 12.17 8.90
N GLU A 65 -10.39 13.31 8.61
CA GLU A 65 -10.21 14.56 9.36
C GLU A 65 -11.01 14.59 10.68
N ASP A 66 -11.98 13.70 10.85
CA ASP A 66 -12.83 13.65 12.03
C ASP A 66 -12.03 13.13 13.26
N ARG A 67 -12.21 13.78 14.41
CA ARG A 67 -11.59 13.36 15.67
C ARG A 67 -12.13 12.01 16.12
N ASP A 68 -13.36 11.66 15.73
CA ASP A 68 -14.00 10.40 16.06
C ASP A 68 -13.62 9.26 15.09
N PHE A 69 -12.80 9.52 14.07
CA PHE A 69 -12.42 8.50 13.09
C PHE A 69 -11.47 7.44 13.64
N LEU A 70 -10.55 7.81 14.54
CA LEU A 70 -9.55 6.92 15.15
C LEU A 70 -9.59 7.01 16.68
N LEU A 71 -10.75 6.68 17.26
CA LEU A 71 -10.93 6.72 18.71
C LEU A 71 -9.99 5.76 19.46
N PRO A 72 -9.59 6.11 20.70
CA PRO A 72 -8.68 5.31 21.53
C PRO A 72 -9.25 3.97 22.02
N ASP A 73 -10.52 3.67 21.75
CA ASP A 73 -11.16 2.38 21.99
C ASP A 73 -11.29 1.52 20.71
N THR A 74 -11.03 2.10 19.54
CA THR A 74 -11.10 1.41 18.24
C THR A 74 -10.13 0.22 18.23
N PRO A 75 -10.58 -1.02 17.92
CA PRO A 75 -9.70 -2.19 17.89
C PRO A 75 -8.50 -1.99 16.95
N LEU A 76 -7.29 -2.45 17.33
CA LEU A 76 -6.07 -2.19 16.57
C LEU A 76 -6.17 -2.58 15.08
N LYS A 77 -6.78 -3.74 14.77
CA LYS A 77 -7.01 -4.19 13.38
C LYS A 77 -7.87 -3.22 12.58
N GLU A 78 -8.93 -2.71 13.21
CA GLU A 78 -9.83 -1.72 12.62
C GLU A 78 -9.12 -0.39 12.42
N SER A 79 -8.27 0.02 13.37
CA SER A 79 -7.50 1.25 13.25
C SER A 79 -6.49 1.20 12.11
N VAL A 80 -5.78 0.08 11.93
CA VAL A 80 -4.87 -0.13 10.79
C VAL A 80 -5.63 -0.04 9.46
N PHE A 81 -6.79 -0.70 9.35
CA PHE A 81 -7.64 -0.61 8.18
C PHE A 81 -8.06 0.84 7.87
N ARG A 82 -8.50 1.59 8.88
CA ARG A 82 -8.87 3.01 8.75
C ARG A 82 -7.71 3.90 8.33
N VAL A 83 -6.50 3.65 8.84
CA VAL A 83 -5.31 4.40 8.43
C VAL A 83 -5.00 4.19 6.96
N LEU A 84 -5.07 2.94 6.47
CA LEU A 84 -4.87 2.65 5.05
C LEU A 84 -5.95 3.31 4.17
N LEU A 85 -7.22 3.28 4.59
CA LEU A 85 -8.29 4.00 3.88
C LEU A 85 -8.08 5.52 3.86
N ALA A 86 -7.64 6.09 4.99
CA ALA A 86 -7.35 7.52 5.09
C ALA A 86 -6.17 7.97 4.22
N ASN A 87 -5.25 7.05 3.91
CA ASN A 87 -4.14 7.28 2.99
C ASN A 87 -4.50 6.96 1.53
N GLU A 88 -5.78 7.01 1.16
CA GLU A 88 -6.27 6.68 -0.18
C GLU A 88 -5.86 5.27 -0.64
N ASN A 89 -5.69 4.35 0.31
CA ASN A 89 -5.21 2.99 0.07
C ASN A 89 -3.84 2.89 -0.64
N LYS A 90 -3.02 3.94 -0.60
CA LYS A 90 -1.64 3.87 -1.06
C LYS A 90 -0.85 2.91 -0.15
N PRO A 91 0.05 2.07 -0.70
CA PRO A 91 0.87 1.17 0.10
C PRO A 91 1.58 1.91 1.22
N MET A 92 1.57 1.33 2.43
CA MET A 92 2.26 1.89 3.60
C MET A 92 3.04 0.81 4.32
N THR A 93 4.17 1.20 4.88
CA THR A 93 4.96 0.36 5.78
C THR A 93 4.32 0.26 7.16
N SER A 94 4.65 -0.80 7.91
CA SER A 94 4.22 -0.92 9.32
C SER A 94 4.75 0.21 10.20
N GLU A 95 5.90 0.80 9.86
CA GLU A 95 6.49 1.95 10.57
C GLU A 95 5.66 3.22 10.39
N GLU A 96 5.21 3.49 9.17
CA GLU A 96 4.36 4.65 8.89
C GLU A 96 3.00 4.54 9.59
N VAL A 97 2.38 3.36 9.54
CA VAL A 97 1.11 3.10 10.25
C VAL A 97 1.31 3.22 11.77
N SER A 98 2.41 2.69 12.31
CA SER A 98 2.79 2.86 13.72
C SER A 98 2.83 4.31 14.13
N LYS A 99 3.54 5.13 13.35
CA LYS A 99 3.73 6.55 13.63
C LYS A 99 2.40 7.32 13.63
N ILE A 100 1.51 7.01 12.69
CA ILE A 100 0.18 7.65 12.62
C ILE A 100 -0.67 7.29 13.84
N LEU A 101 -0.69 6.01 14.23
CA LEU A 101 -1.46 5.57 15.39
C LEU A 101 -0.88 6.11 16.69
N GLU A 102 0.45 6.18 16.81
CA GLU A 102 1.13 6.75 17.97
C GLU A 102 0.83 8.24 18.10
N ASP A 103 0.88 9.02 17.02
CA ASP A 103 0.53 10.44 17.03
C ASP A 103 -0.94 10.66 17.45
N LYS A 104 -1.88 9.92 16.84
CA LYS A 104 -3.31 10.02 17.14
C LYS A 104 -3.65 9.59 18.57
N TRP A 105 -2.94 8.62 19.13
CA TRP A 105 -3.19 8.10 20.47
C TRP A 105 -2.21 8.56 21.54
N SER A 106 -1.29 9.49 21.22
CA SER A 106 -0.31 10.02 22.17
C SER A 106 -0.95 10.63 23.42
N LEU A 107 -2.19 11.14 23.30
CA LEU A 107 -2.97 11.72 24.41
C LEU A 107 -4.02 10.75 24.99
N SER A 108 -4.03 9.49 24.53
CA SER A 108 -4.96 8.48 25.02
C SER A 108 -4.67 8.13 26.48
N PRO A 109 -5.69 8.04 27.35
CA PRO A 109 -5.52 7.53 28.71
C PRO A 109 -5.21 6.02 28.77
N TYR A 110 -5.33 5.31 27.65
CA TYR A 110 -5.07 3.88 27.52
C TYR A 110 -3.94 3.63 26.53
N PRO A 111 -2.70 3.44 27.01
CA PRO A 111 -1.56 3.13 26.14
C PRO A 111 -1.75 1.75 25.51
N ARG A 112 -1.45 1.66 24.21
CA ARG A 112 -1.55 0.43 23.42
C ARG A 112 -0.24 0.15 22.73
N ASP A 113 0.05 -1.13 22.50
CA ASP A 113 1.21 -1.52 21.74
C ASP A 113 0.92 -1.30 20.24
N THR A 114 1.40 -0.17 19.72
CA THR A 114 1.38 0.18 18.30
C THR A 114 2.74 -0.04 17.66
N SER A 115 3.64 -0.80 18.28
CA SER A 115 4.98 -0.99 17.74
C SER A 115 4.95 -1.55 16.32
N PRO A 116 5.93 -1.17 15.46
CA PRO A 116 5.95 -1.60 14.06
C PRO A 116 5.85 -3.12 13.89
N GLY A 117 6.50 -3.91 14.76
CA GLY A 117 6.44 -5.37 14.70
C GLY A 117 5.07 -5.97 15.01
N VAL A 118 4.26 -5.33 15.88
CA VAL A 118 2.87 -5.76 16.13
C VAL A 118 2.00 -5.45 14.92
N ILE A 119 2.18 -4.28 14.32
CA ILE A 119 1.44 -3.85 13.12
C ILE A 119 1.81 -4.71 11.92
N GLU A 120 3.09 -5.00 11.70
CA GLU A 120 3.56 -5.90 10.64
C GLU A 120 2.93 -7.28 10.78
N ARG A 121 3.00 -7.89 11.98
CA ARG A 121 2.37 -9.20 12.23
C ARG A 121 0.87 -9.16 11.99
N LEU A 122 0.22 -8.05 12.32
CA LEU A 122 -1.21 -7.85 12.10
C LEU A 122 -1.54 -7.73 10.61
N LEU A 123 -0.76 -6.97 9.85
CA LEU A 123 -0.92 -6.81 8.41
C LEU A 123 -0.68 -8.14 7.69
N ALA A 124 0.42 -8.82 8.01
CA ALA A 124 0.75 -10.14 7.46
C ALA A 124 -0.28 -11.22 7.80
N GLY A 125 -0.88 -11.18 9.00
CA GLY A 125 -1.90 -12.14 9.44
C GLY A 125 -3.35 -11.68 9.23
N GLY A 126 -3.56 -10.46 8.73
CA GLY A 126 -4.88 -9.80 8.66
C GLY A 126 -5.58 -9.94 7.31
N GLY A 127 -4.94 -10.64 6.37
CA GLY A 127 -5.47 -10.92 5.03
C GLY A 127 -6.87 -11.51 5.05
N ASP A 128 -7.28 -12.25 6.10
CA ASP A 128 -8.61 -12.87 6.18
C ASP A 128 -9.77 -11.90 6.44
N THR A 129 -9.54 -10.82 7.19
CA THR A 129 -10.63 -9.91 7.63
C THR A 129 -10.71 -8.65 6.78
N TYR A 130 -9.55 -8.09 6.42
CA TYR A 130 -9.47 -6.76 5.79
C TYR A 130 -8.72 -6.78 4.44
N CYS A 131 -8.44 -7.95 3.88
CA CYS A 131 -7.77 -8.10 2.57
C CYS A 131 -6.41 -7.37 2.48
N PHE A 132 -5.63 -7.35 3.56
CA PHE A 132 -4.28 -6.77 3.50
C PHE A 132 -3.38 -7.59 2.59
N VAL A 133 -2.70 -6.91 1.66
CA VAL A 133 -1.75 -7.50 0.72
C VAL A 133 -0.41 -6.81 0.87
N ALA A 134 0.64 -7.62 0.98
CA ALA A 134 2.01 -7.17 0.99
C ALA A 134 2.49 -6.88 -0.43
N VAL A 135 3.08 -5.71 -0.63
CA VAL A 135 3.90 -5.39 -1.80
C VAL A 135 5.34 -5.69 -1.38
N PRO A 136 5.95 -6.79 -1.87
CA PRO A 136 7.35 -7.03 -1.60
C PRO A 136 8.15 -5.90 -2.22
N PRO A 137 9.21 -5.44 -1.55
CA PRO A 137 10.04 -4.40 -2.12
C PRO A 137 10.63 -4.85 -3.45
N PRO A 138 10.78 -3.95 -4.44
CA PRO A 138 11.34 -4.32 -5.74
C PRO A 138 12.74 -4.86 -5.49
N ALA A 139 12.96 -6.13 -5.86
CA ALA A 139 14.26 -6.78 -5.71
C ALA A 139 15.35 -5.84 -6.23
N PRO A 140 16.49 -5.70 -5.54
CA PRO A 140 17.57 -4.86 -6.02
C PRO A 140 17.92 -5.37 -7.43
N SER A 141 17.66 -4.53 -8.43
CA SER A 141 17.97 -4.82 -9.83
C SER A 141 19.41 -5.31 -9.89
N GLU A 142 19.61 -6.55 -10.33
CA GLU A 142 20.92 -7.10 -10.65
C GLU A 142 21.43 -6.36 -11.90
N GLU A 143 21.88 -5.11 -11.73
CA GLU A 143 22.50 -4.32 -12.79
C GLU A 143 23.90 -4.90 -13.06
N GLU A 144 23.93 -5.83 -14.01
CA GLU A 144 24.97 -6.09 -15.01
C GLU A 144 26.41 -5.71 -14.62
N THR A 145 27.13 -6.63 -13.99
CA THR A 145 28.61 -6.65 -14.04
C THR A 145 29.07 -7.43 -15.27
N GLU A 146 28.67 -7.01 -16.47
CA GLU A 146 29.38 -7.45 -17.69
C GLU A 146 30.54 -6.48 -17.94
N THR A 147 31.66 -6.83 -17.32
CA THR A 147 32.98 -6.25 -17.55
C THR A 147 33.28 -6.18 -19.05
N LYS A 148 33.14 -4.97 -19.60
CA LYS A 148 33.78 -4.56 -20.85
C LYS A 148 35.29 -4.68 -20.68
N SER A 149 35.87 -5.78 -21.16
CA SER A 149 37.32 -5.95 -21.30
C SER A 149 37.65 -6.47 -22.70
N GLU A 150 38.57 -5.75 -23.34
CA GLU A 150 39.32 -6.10 -24.56
C GLU A 150 38.53 -6.06 -25.89
N ALA A 151 38.54 -4.97 -26.68
CA ALA A 151 39.60 -4.15 -27.27
C ALA A 151 40.32 -4.77 -28.50
N VAL A 152 40.35 -3.93 -29.54
CA VAL A 152 41.31 -3.78 -30.65
C VAL A 152 41.21 -4.67 -31.92
N ALA A 153 40.88 -4.01 -33.04
CA ALA A 153 41.84 -3.67 -34.12
C ALA A 153 41.42 -4.05 -35.56
N ALA A 154 41.67 -3.07 -36.46
CA ALA A 154 41.89 -3.15 -37.92
C ALA A 154 40.64 -3.37 -38.80
N GLU A 155 40.10 -2.38 -39.51
CA GLU A 155 40.65 -1.48 -40.55
C GLU A 155 40.88 -2.19 -41.91
N GLU A 156 40.29 -1.56 -42.96
CA GLU A 156 40.43 -1.70 -44.42
C GLU A 156 41.07 -2.95 -45.04
N ILE A 157 40.44 -3.51 -46.08
CA ILE A 157 40.92 -3.37 -47.48
C ILE A 157 39.87 -3.81 -48.51
N GLU A 158 39.72 -3.00 -49.56
CA GLU A 158 39.10 -3.31 -50.86
C GLU A 158 39.80 -4.51 -51.55
N VAL A 159 39.16 -5.18 -52.52
CA VAL A 159 39.63 -5.39 -53.92
C VAL A 159 38.60 -6.21 -54.71
N GLU A 160 38.40 -5.76 -55.95
CA GLU A 160 37.75 -6.37 -57.12
C GLU A 160 37.85 -7.91 -57.32
N GLY A 161 36.91 -8.45 -58.11
CA GLY A 161 37.28 -9.49 -59.10
C GLY A 161 36.26 -10.59 -59.40
N ALA A 162 35.56 -10.43 -60.53
CA ALA A 162 35.51 -11.38 -61.66
C ALA A 162 34.97 -12.83 -61.53
N LEU A 163 33.94 -13.07 -62.36
CA LEU A 163 33.74 -14.19 -63.32
C LEU A 163 33.16 -15.56 -62.89
N GLU A 164 32.11 -15.91 -63.66
CA GLU A 164 31.67 -17.21 -64.20
C GLU A 164 31.26 -18.36 -63.25
N GLU A 165 30.01 -18.83 -63.38
CA GLU A 165 29.63 -19.98 -64.24
C GLU A 165 28.15 -19.88 -64.66
#